data_AF-A0A7C3QE32-F1
#
_entry.id   AF-A0A7C3QE32-F1
#
_cell.length_a   1.000
_cell.length_b   1.000
_cell.length_c   1.000
_cell.angle_alpha   90.00
_cell.angle_beta   90.00
_cell.angle_gamma   90.00
#
_symmetry.space_group_name_H-M   'P 1'
#
loop_
_entity.id
_entity.type
_entity.pdbx_description
1 polymer ?
#
loop_
_entity_poly.entity_id
_entity_poly.type
_entity_poly.pdbx_seq_one_letter_code
_entity_poly.pdbx_strand_id
1 'polypeptide(L)'
;MRVEQLQAEYDISVEWRGVEIHPEIPPEGLQLSPEMLARFGGMSDALREEARQAGLPLVVPPKISKSRRALEVAEYAREQGQHKAFHKLMFRRFYGEGRDLYDWETLRATAVDVGLDPDEMQAVVEARQYKMVIARNQQEIFGMGATGAPLFVFDEKVAVVGLRPYAAFQEVMEYLAQEDES
;
A
#
# COMPACT_ATOMS: atom_id res chain seq x y z
N MET A 1 -13.60 -1.80 4.74
CA MET A 1 -12.30 -2.32 4.28
C MET A 1 -11.87 -3.39 5.28
N ARG A 2 -11.11 -4.41 4.86
CA ARG A 2 -10.87 -5.64 5.67
C ARG A 2 -10.19 -5.35 7.02
N VAL A 3 -9.24 -4.41 7.03
CA VAL A 3 -8.51 -4.01 8.24
C VAL A 3 -9.44 -3.40 9.27
N GLU A 4 -10.34 -2.50 8.88
CA GLU A 4 -11.31 -1.89 9.79
C GLU A 4 -12.31 -2.91 10.33
N GLN A 5 -12.65 -3.94 9.54
CA GLN A 5 -13.50 -5.02 10.01
C GLN A 5 -12.78 -5.88 11.05
N LEU A 6 -11.51 -6.24 10.81
CA LEU A 6 -10.69 -6.94 11.80
C LEU A 6 -10.55 -6.15 13.11
N GLN A 7 -10.28 -4.83 13.03
CA GLN A 7 -10.18 -3.97 14.22
C GLN A 7 -11.50 -3.82 14.98
N ALA A 8 -12.65 -4.04 14.33
CA ALA A 8 -13.96 -3.98 14.98
C ALA A 8 -14.34 -5.31 15.64
N GLU A 9 -13.84 -6.44 15.11
CA GLU A 9 -14.16 -7.79 15.58
C GLU A 9 -13.13 -8.34 16.58
N TYR A 10 -11.87 -7.88 16.51
CA TYR A 10 -10.75 -8.37 17.31
C TYR A 10 -10.00 -7.21 17.99
N ASP A 11 -9.45 -7.47 19.18
CA ASP A 11 -8.61 -6.51 19.90
C ASP A 11 -7.18 -6.50 19.32
N ILE A 12 -7.02 -5.80 18.19
CA ILE A 12 -5.74 -5.73 17.46
C ILE A 12 -5.27 -4.29 17.26
N SER A 13 -3.95 -4.10 17.38
CA SER A 13 -3.27 -2.90 16.92
C SER A 13 -2.77 -3.08 15.49
N VAL A 14 -3.05 -2.11 14.62
CA VAL A 14 -2.61 -2.14 13.21
C VAL A 14 -1.53 -1.10 12.97
N GLU A 15 -0.37 -1.56 12.53
CA GLU A 15 0.71 -0.71 12.02
C GLU A 15 0.72 -0.73 10.49
N TRP A 16 0.60 0.43 9.85
CA TRP A 16 0.75 0.55 8.41
C TRP A 16 2.21 0.79 8.04
N ARG A 17 2.83 -0.18 7.35
CA ARG A 17 4.21 -0.07 6.86
C ARG A 17 4.28 0.13 5.35
N GLY A 18 5.00 1.16 4.92
CA GLY A 18 5.32 1.37 3.52
C GLY A 18 6.42 0.42 3.05
N VAL A 19 6.15 -0.37 2.01
CA VAL A 19 7.09 -1.34 1.42
C VAL A 19 7.14 -1.16 -0.09
N GLU A 20 8.33 -0.99 -0.64
CA GLU A 20 8.52 -1.00 -2.09
C GLU A 20 8.79 -2.42 -2.57
N ILE A 21 7.77 -3.07 -3.13
CA ILE A 21 7.85 -4.44 -3.66
C ILE A 21 8.71 -4.53 -4.93
N HIS A 22 8.71 -3.47 -5.75
CA HIS A 22 9.41 -3.44 -7.03
C HIS A 22 10.43 -2.27 -7.10
N PRO A 23 11.55 -2.36 -6.34
CA PRO A 23 12.59 -1.33 -6.32
C PRO A 23 13.30 -1.15 -7.67
N GLU A 24 13.25 -2.14 -8.55
CA GLU A 24 13.83 -2.15 -9.89
C GLU A 24 13.08 -1.27 -10.90
N ILE A 25 11.81 -0.95 -10.63
CA ILE A 25 11.02 -0.07 -11.50
C ILE A 25 11.71 1.30 -11.56
N PRO A 26 11.91 1.89 -12.75
CA PRO A 26 12.53 3.20 -12.88
C PRO A 26 11.54 4.33 -12.53
N PRO A 27 12.03 5.57 -12.30
CA PRO A 27 11.19 6.75 -12.02
C PRO A 27 10.01 6.95 -12.98
N GLU A 28 10.21 6.75 -14.28
CA GLU A 28 9.21 6.87 -15.33
C GLU A 28 8.14 5.76 -15.28
N GLY A 29 8.36 4.71 -14.49
CA GLY A 29 7.54 3.51 -14.43
C GLY A 29 7.83 2.53 -15.56
N LEU A 30 7.24 1.35 -15.49
CA LEU A 30 7.37 0.32 -16.52
C LEU A 30 6.05 0.19 -17.28
N GLN A 31 6.05 0.57 -18.55
CA GLN A 31 4.89 0.32 -19.41
C GLN A 31 4.64 -1.17 -19.51
N LEU A 32 3.39 -1.56 -19.32
CA LEU A 32 3.00 -2.94 -19.45
C LEU A 32 2.72 -3.25 -20.93
N SER A 33 3.33 -4.32 -21.45
CA SER A 33 2.95 -4.84 -22.77
C SER A 33 1.50 -5.34 -22.73
N PRO A 34 0.79 -5.44 -23.88
CA PRO A 34 -0.56 -6.00 -23.91
C PRO A 34 -0.68 -7.39 -23.27
N GLU A 35 0.35 -8.23 -23.43
CA GLU A 35 0.43 -9.56 -22.82
C GLU A 35 0.62 -9.49 -21.30
N MET A 36 1.46 -8.58 -20.82
CA MET A 36 1.62 -8.34 -19.39
C MET A 36 0.36 -7.72 -18.78
N LEU A 37 -0.32 -6.81 -19.49
CA LEU A 37 -1.63 -6.29 -19.09
C LEU A 37 -2.69 -7.39 -19.03
N ALA A 38 -2.67 -8.37 -19.95
CA ALA A 38 -3.57 -9.52 -19.91
C ALA A 38 -3.22 -10.49 -18.76
N ARG A 39 -1.94 -10.64 -18.41
CA ARG A 39 -1.50 -11.47 -17.27
C ARG A 39 -1.74 -10.80 -15.92
N PHE A 40 -1.43 -9.50 -15.81
CA PHE A 40 -1.96 -8.62 -14.76
C PHE A 40 -3.48 -8.52 -14.83
N GLY A 41 -4.09 -8.93 -15.94
CA GLY A 41 -5.52 -9.05 -16.16
C GLY A 41 -6.20 -9.84 -15.04
N GLY A 42 -5.59 -10.93 -14.59
CA GLY A 42 -6.10 -11.70 -13.45
C GLY A 42 -6.08 -10.94 -12.11
N MET A 43 -5.07 -10.09 -11.88
CA MET A 43 -5.02 -9.16 -10.75
C MET A 43 -6.02 -8.01 -10.93
N SER A 44 -6.20 -7.56 -12.17
CA SER A 44 -7.16 -6.52 -12.54
C SER A 44 -8.60 -6.99 -12.41
N ASP A 45 -8.90 -8.27 -12.63
CA ASP A 45 -10.26 -8.82 -12.52
C ASP A 45 -10.67 -9.01 -11.06
N ALA A 46 -9.78 -9.54 -10.22
CA ALA A 46 -10.00 -9.56 -8.77
C ALA A 46 -10.15 -8.14 -8.20
N LEU A 47 -9.30 -7.21 -8.63
CA LEU A 47 -9.38 -5.81 -8.20
C LEU A 47 -10.65 -5.11 -8.71
N ARG A 48 -11.07 -5.38 -9.95
CA ARG A 48 -12.33 -4.88 -10.53
C ARG A 48 -13.53 -5.39 -9.76
N GLU A 49 -13.53 -6.68 -9.43
CA GLU A 49 -14.62 -7.29 -8.68
C GLU A 49 -14.71 -6.71 -7.26
N GLU A 50 -13.58 -6.56 -6.57
CA GLU A 50 -13.52 -5.88 -5.27
C GLU A 50 -14.01 -4.43 -5.35
N ALA A 51 -13.54 -3.66 -6.32
CA ALA A 51 -13.97 -2.28 -6.53
C ALA A 51 -15.48 -2.20 -6.83
N ARG A 52 -16.00 -3.12 -7.65
CA ARG A 52 -17.43 -3.24 -7.97
C ARG A 52 -18.27 -3.55 -6.74
N GLN A 53 -17.85 -4.51 -5.92
CA GLN A 53 -18.52 -4.87 -4.66
C GLN A 53 -18.50 -3.72 -3.65
N ALA A 54 -17.41 -2.95 -3.61
CA ALA A 54 -17.26 -1.79 -2.74
C ALA A 54 -17.93 -0.51 -3.29
N GLY A 55 -18.45 -0.53 -4.53
CA GLY A 55 -19.00 0.66 -5.19
C GLY A 55 -17.95 1.75 -5.47
N LEU A 56 -16.68 1.36 -5.64
CA LEU A 56 -15.55 2.27 -5.87
C LEU A 56 -15.18 2.34 -7.36
N PRO A 57 -14.79 3.51 -7.88
CA PRO A 57 -14.24 3.61 -9.22
C PRO A 57 -12.88 2.88 -9.28
N LEU A 58 -12.63 2.22 -10.42
CA LEU A 58 -11.34 1.59 -10.70
C LEU A 58 -10.86 1.91 -12.13
N VAL A 59 -9.71 2.57 -12.20
CA VAL A 59 -8.86 2.79 -13.35
C VAL A 59 -7.69 1.82 -13.19
N VAL A 60 -7.54 0.92 -14.17
CA VAL A 60 -6.35 0.07 -14.23
C VAL A 60 -5.22 0.90 -14.84
N PRO A 61 -4.11 1.14 -14.11
CA PRO A 61 -3.01 1.92 -14.62
C PRO A 61 -2.39 1.26 -15.87
N PRO A 62 -2.03 2.04 -16.90
CA PRO A 62 -1.39 1.50 -18.11
C PRO A 62 0.07 1.07 -17.89
N LYS A 63 0.63 1.36 -16.71
CA LYS A 63 2.02 1.10 -16.35
C LYS A 63 2.13 0.73 -14.87
N ILE A 64 3.19 0.01 -14.52
CA ILE A 64 3.62 -0.14 -13.13
C ILE A 64 4.31 1.16 -12.74
N SER A 65 3.74 1.87 -11.77
CA SER A 65 4.28 3.13 -11.27
C SER A 65 5.34 2.88 -10.20
N LYS A 66 6.36 3.74 -10.15
CA LYS A 66 7.34 3.76 -9.07
C LYS A 66 6.66 4.23 -7.78
N SER A 67 6.63 3.40 -6.74
CA SER A 67 5.94 3.75 -5.49
C SER A 67 6.83 4.45 -4.47
N ARG A 68 8.17 4.39 -4.59
CA ARG A 68 9.11 4.91 -3.58
C ARG A 68 8.76 6.30 -3.06
N ARG A 69 8.45 7.24 -3.95
CA ARG A 69 8.17 8.63 -3.56
C ARG A 69 6.86 8.73 -2.76
N ALA A 70 5.76 8.14 -3.24
CA ALA A 70 4.51 8.06 -2.48
C ALA A 70 4.69 7.39 -1.11
N LEU A 71 5.54 6.37 -1.01
CA LEU A 71 5.85 5.72 0.27
C LEU A 71 6.61 6.66 1.20
N GLU A 72 7.65 7.34 0.73
CA GLU A 72 8.40 8.33 1.54
C GLU A 72 7.50 9.52 1.97
N VAL A 73 6.58 9.98 1.12
CA VAL A 73 5.60 11.01 1.49
C VAL A 73 4.61 10.50 2.53
N ALA A 74 4.21 9.22 2.47
CA ALA A 74 3.36 8.62 3.49
C ALA A 74 4.05 8.59 4.86
N GLU A 75 5.38 8.37 4.90
CA GLU A 75 6.18 8.45 6.13
C GLU A 75 6.17 9.87 6.71
N TYR A 76 6.41 10.91 5.90
CA TYR A 76 6.26 12.30 6.32
C TYR A 76 4.84 12.59 6.84
N ALA A 77 3.81 12.16 6.11
CA ALA A 77 2.44 12.32 6.54
C ALA A 77 2.16 11.62 7.88
N ARG A 78 2.87 10.53 8.21
CA ARG A 78 2.75 9.86 9.52
C ARG A 78 3.28 10.71 10.65
N GLU A 79 4.44 11.34 10.48
CA GLU A 79 5.01 12.25 11.48
C GLU A 79 4.09 13.45 11.76
N GLN A 80 3.31 13.85 10.76
CA GLN A 80 2.32 14.92 10.88
C GLN A 80 0.91 14.44 11.28
N GLY A 81 0.71 13.16 11.59
CA GLY A 81 -0.59 12.59 11.99
C GLY A 81 -1.59 12.38 10.84
N GLN A 82 -1.19 12.62 9.59
CA GLN A 82 -2.03 12.58 8.39
C GLN A 82 -1.87 11.31 7.54
N HIS A 83 -1.12 10.30 8.00
CA HIS A 83 -0.87 9.07 7.23
C HIS A 83 -2.16 8.43 6.69
N LYS A 84 -3.19 8.23 7.53
CA LYS A 84 -4.44 7.58 7.10
C LYS A 84 -5.17 8.38 6.03
N ALA A 85 -5.22 9.71 6.17
CA ALA A 85 -5.84 10.60 5.19
C ALA A 85 -5.08 10.58 3.86
N PHE A 86 -3.76 10.72 3.92
CA PHE A 86 -2.88 10.68 2.75
C PHE A 86 -2.97 9.34 2.01
N HIS A 87 -2.86 8.23 2.75
CA HIS A 87 -2.95 6.87 2.20
C HIS A 87 -4.25 6.66 1.43
N LYS A 88 -5.40 6.97 2.06
CA LYS A 88 -6.71 6.82 1.43
C LYS A 88 -6.85 7.70 0.18
N LEU A 89 -6.36 8.94 0.24
CA LEU A 89 -6.45 9.86 -0.89
C LEU A 89 -5.53 9.44 -2.05
N MET A 90 -4.31 8.96 -1.76
CA MET A 90 -3.42 8.43 -2.79
C MET A 90 -3.97 7.19 -3.47
N PHE A 91 -4.59 6.27 -2.71
CA PHE A 91 -5.28 5.11 -3.31
C PHE A 91 -6.40 5.56 -4.25
N ARG A 92 -7.21 6.56 -3.86
CA ARG A 92 -8.25 7.13 -4.72
C ARG A 92 -7.66 7.78 -5.97
N ARG A 93 -6.61 8.59 -5.84
CA ARG A 93 -5.97 9.26 -6.98
C ARG A 93 -5.34 8.27 -7.94
N PHE A 94 -4.69 7.23 -7.43
CA PHE A 94 -4.06 6.21 -8.26
C PHE A 94 -5.09 5.29 -8.93
N TYR A 95 -5.92 4.61 -8.14
CA TYR A 95 -6.86 3.61 -8.66
C TYR A 95 -8.20 4.20 -9.09
N GLY A 96 -8.61 5.37 -8.64
CA GLY A 96 -9.88 5.98 -9.05
C GLY A 96 -9.72 7.03 -10.16
N GLU A 97 -8.60 7.76 -10.16
CA GLU A 97 -8.37 8.90 -11.05
C GLU A 97 -7.23 8.67 -12.06
N GLY A 98 -6.46 7.58 -11.93
CA GLY A 98 -5.36 7.25 -12.84
C GLY A 98 -4.11 8.13 -12.70
N ARG A 99 -3.94 8.83 -11.57
CA ARG A 99 -2.75 9.64 -11.27
C ARG A 99 -1.53 8.76 -10.98
N ASP A 100 -0.33 9.31 -11.11
CA ASP A 100 0.93 8.57 -10.90
C ASP A 100 1.43 8.68 -9.45
N LEU A 101 1.97 7.59 -8.89
CA LEU A 101 2.52 7.55 -7.52
C LEU A 101 3.90 8.20 -7.38
N TYR A 102 4.60 8.40 -8.49
CA TYR A 102 5.91 9.04 -8.52
C TYR A 102 5.84 10.51 -8.91
N ASP A 103 4.71 11.01 -9.41
CA ASP A 103 4.59 12.38 -9.88
C ASP A 103 4.51 13.41 -8.74
N TRP A 104 5.37 14.44 -8.80
CA TRP A 104 5.40 15.49 -7.78
C TRP A 104 4.14 16.35 -7.78
N GLU A 105 3.54 16.62 -8.94
CA GLU A 105 2.31 17.41 -9.01
C GLU A 105 1.19 16.69 -8.24
N THR A 106 1.02 15.40 -8.51
CA THR A 106 0.08 14.54 -7.80
C THR A 106 0.37 14.52 -6.30
N LEU A 107 1.61 14.28 -5.88
CA LEU A 107 1.97 14.14 -4.45
C LEU A 107 1.81 15.45 -3.68
N ARG A 108 2.26 16.57 -4.24
CA ARG A 108 2.10 17.90 -3.64
C ARG A 108 0.63 18.28 -3.53
N ALA A 109 -0.16 18.07 -4.58
CA ALA A 109 -1.60 18.31 -4.51
C ALA A 109 -2.29 17.42 -3.47
N THR A 110 -1.81 16.20 -3.24
CA THR A 110 -2.37 15.31 -2.21
C THR A 110 -2.03 15.84 -0.82
N ALA A 111 -0.77 16.27 -0.62
CA ALA A 111 -0.31 16.86 0.62
C ALA A 111 -1.16 18.08 1.01
N VAL A 112 -1.43 19.00 0.08
CA VAL A 112 -2.31 20.15 0.33
C VAL A 112 -3.71 19.71 0.75
N ASP A 113 -4.32 18.77 0.02
CA ASP A 113 -5.69 18.29 0.33
C ASP A 113 -5.80 17.64 1.71
N VAL A 114 -4.71 17.09 2.24
CA VAL A 114 -4.67 16.52 3.60
C VAL A 114 -4.04 17.47 4.62
N GLY A 115 -3.85 18.74 4.29
CA GLY A 115 -3.37 19.77 5.23
C GLY A 115 -1.88 19.70 5.57
N LEU A 116 -1.06 19.13 4.69
CA LEU A 116 0.40 19.10 4.79
C LEU A 116 1.03 20.24 4.00
N ASP A 117 2.22 20.69 4.41
CA ASP A 117 3.02 21.64 3.63
C ASP A 117 3.69 20.89 2.45
N PRO A 118 3.35 21.21 1.18
CA PRO A 118 3.89 20.49 0.03
C PRO A 118 5.37 20.81 -0.23
N ASP A 119 5.87 21.99 0.16
CA ASP A 119 7.25 22.40 -0.06
C ASP A 119 8.19 21.76 0.97
N GLU A 120 7.79 21.77 2.24
CA GLU A 120 8.51 21.05 3.30
C GLU A 120 8.56 19.55 2.99
N MET A 121 7.40 18.95 2.69
CA MET A 121 7.26 17.54 2.33
C MET A 121 8.18 17.14 1.18
N GLN A 122 8.22 17.93 0.10
CA GLN A 122 9.09 17.63 -1.02
C GLN A 122 10.56 17.74 -0.61
N ALA A 123 10.94 18.78 0.13
CA ALA A 123 12.31 19.00 0.56
C ALA A 123 12.85 17.84 1.42
N VAL A 124 12.06 17.33 2.38
CA VAL A 124 12.48 16.22 3.25
C VAL A 124 12.62 14.89 2.49
N VAL A 125 11.73 14.64 1.52
CA VAL A 125 11.78 13.44 0.68
C VAL A 125 12.95 13.51 -0.30
N GLU A 126 13.21 14.66 -0.91
CA GLU A 126 14.38 14.89 -1.77
C GLU A 126 15.70 14.80 -0.99
N ALA A 127 15.70 15.23 0.27
CA ALA A 127 16.80 15.04 1.21
C ALA A 127 16.97 13.57 1.69
N ARG A 128 16.15 12.63 1.19
CA ARG A 128 16.22 11.19 1.47
C ARG A 128 16.02 10.82 2.94
N GLN A 129 15.31 11.64 3.72
CA GLN A 129 15.14 11.40 5.16
C GLN A 129 14.49 10.03 5.45
N TYR A 130 13.54 9.60 4.63
CA TYR A 130 12.81 8.34 4.82
C TYR A 130 13.43 7.13 4.09
N LYS A 131 14.55 7.31 3.37
CA LYS A 131 15.18 6.25 2.57
C LYS A 131 15.48 5.00 3.40
N MET A 132 16.01 5.20 4.61
CA MET A 132 16.40 4.10 5.49
C MET A 132 15.18 3.37 6.07
N VAL A 133 14.07 4.08 6.31
CA VAL A 133 12.83 3.48 6.80
C VAL A 133 12.25 2.54 5.75
N ILE A 134 12.12 3.00 4.50
CA ILE A 134 11.62 2.17 3.39
C ILE A 134 12.54 0.98 3.13
N ALA A 135 13.87 1.18 3.17
CA ALA A 135 14.83 0.10 2.96
C ALA A 135 14.74 -0.98 4.05
N ARG A 136 14.57 -0.59 5.32
CA ARG A 136 14.42 -1.54 6.43
C ARG A 136 13.13 -2.35 6.29
N ASN A 137 12.00 -1.67 6.07
CA ASN A 137 10.70 -2.34 5.87
C ASN A 137 10.77 -3.35 4.72
N GLN A 138 11.43 -2.98 3.62
CA GLN A 138 11.63 -3.86 2.47
C GLN A 138 12.49 -5.09 2.82
N GLN A 139 13.59 -4.89 3.54
CA GLN A 139 14.48 -5.98 3.95
C GLN A 139 13.76 -6.99 4.85
N GLU A 140 13.00 -6.51 5.83
CA GLU A 140 12.21 -7.36 6.74
C GLU A 140 11.21 -8.22 5.96
N ILE A 141 10.38 -7.58 5.12
CA ILE A 141 9.33 -8.26 4.36
C ILE A 141 9.89 -9.27 3.35
N PHE A 142 10.99 -8.93 2.67
CA PHE A 142 11.63 -9.87 1.74
C PHE A 142 12.30 -11.02 2.47
N GLY A 143 12.83 -10.78 3.68
CA GLY A 143 13.34 -11.84 4.57
C GLY A 143 12.27 -12.85 4.96
N MET A 144 11.01 -12.43 5.06
CA MET A 144 9.85 -13.30 5.29
C MET A 144 9.36 -14.03 4.03
N GLY A 145 10.02 -13.83 2.88
CA GLY A 145 9.66 -14.45 1.59
C GLY A 145 8.47 -13.81 0.89
N ALA A 146 7.95 -12.68 1.39
CA ALA A 146 6.83 -11.99 0.78
C ALA A 146 7.31 -11.10 -0.38
N THR A 147 6.73 -11.35 -1.56
CA THR A 147 7.13 -10.70 -2.83
C THR A 147 5.98 -9.96 -3.51
N GLY A 148 4.86 -9.76 -2.80
CA GLY A 148 3.66 -9.13 -3.34
C GLY A 148 2.90 -8.30 -2.31
N ALA A 149 2.03 -7.42 -2.79
CA ALA A 149 1.13 -6.60 -1.99
C ALA A 149 -0.34 -6.78 -2.45
N PRO A 150 -1.34 -6.56 -1.57
CA PRO A 150 -1.19 -6.24 -0.15
C PRO A 150 -0.60 -7.41 0.65
N LEU A 151 0.08 -7.10 1.74
CA LEU A 151 0.68 -8.06 2.66
C LEU A 151 0.20 -7.74 4.07
N PHE A 152 -0.20 -8.78 4.80
CA PHE A 152 -0.62 -8.67 6.19
C PHE A 152 0.27 -9.59 7.02
N VAL A 153 0.89 -9.04 8.06
CA VAL A 153 1.73 -9.79 8.99
C VAL A 153 1.07 -9.74 10.35
N PHE A 154 0.83 -10.91 10.93
CA PHE A 154 0.18 -11.09 12.23
C PHE A 154 1.22 -11.61 13.22
N ASP A 155 1.41 -10.87 14.31
CA ASP A 155 2.36 -11.12 15.41
C ASP A 155 3.78 -11.52 14.95
N GLU A 156 4.22 -11.01 13.80
CA GLU A 156 5.50 -11.37 13.17
C GLU A 156 5.67 -12.89 12.89
N LYS A 157 4.59 -13.67 13.04
CA LYS A 157 4.54 -15.14 12.91
C LYS A 157 3.91 -15.57 11.58
N VAL A 158 2.78 -14.96 11.22
CA VAL A 158 1.96 -15.39 10.08
C VAL A 158 1.86 -14.28 9.04
N ALA A 159 2.18 -14.60 7.79
CA ALA A 159 2.10 -13.68 6.67
C ALA A 159 1.02 -14.11 5.66
N VAL A 160 0.09 -13.21 5.36
CA VAL A 160 -0.96 -13.40 4.35
C VAL A 160 -0.68 -12.46 3.17
N VAL A 161 -0.39 -13.03 2.00
CA VAL A 161 -0.07 -12.29 0.77
C VAL A 161 -1.29 -12.23 -0.16
N GLY A 162 -1.56 -11.03 -0.67
CA GLY A 162 -2.53 -10.76 -1.74
C GLY A 162 -3.95 -10.44 -1.25
N LEU A 163 -4.83 -10.23 -2.23
CA LEU A 163 -6.26 -10.00 -1.98
C LEU A 163 -6.95 -11.33 -1.63
N ARG A 164 -7.00 -11.65 -0.33
CA ARG A 164 -7.66 -12.85 0.18
C ARG A 164 -9.10 -12.56 0.65
N PRO A 165 -10.02 -13.54 0.62
CA PRO A 165 -11.33 -13.39 1.26
C PRO A 165 -11.20 -13.09 2.75
N TYR A 166 -12.20 -12.41 3.35
CA TYR A 166 -12.19 -12.09 4.78
C TYR A 166 -12.03 -13.34 5.67
N ALA A 167 -12.67 -14.45 5.29
CA ALA A 167 -12.56 -15.73 6.00
C ALA A 167 -11.11 -16.21 6.21
N ALA A 168 -10.21 -15.96 5.24
CA ALA A 168 -8.80 -16.33 5.39
C ALA A 168 -8.09 -15.56 6.52
N PHE A 169 -8.55 -14.35 6.84
CA PHE A 169 -8.04 -13.58 7.96
C PHE A 169 -8.61 -14.07 9.29
N GLN A 170 -9.89 -14.48 9.31
CA GLN A 170 -10.51 -15.07 10.49
C GLN A 170 -9.81 -16.37 10.90
N GLU A 171 -9.48 -17.23 9.93
CA GLU A 171 -8.70 -18.46 10.16
C GLU A 171 -7.35 -18.18 10.83
N VAL A 172 -6.66 -17.10 10.43
CA VAL A 172 -5.38 -16.68 11.05
C VAL A 172 -5.59 -16.19 12.49
N MET A 173 -6.63 -15.38 12.74
CA MET A 173 -6.94 -14.90 14.09
C MET A 173 -7.29 -16.06 15.03
N GLU A 174 -8.05 -17.05 14.55
CA GLU A 174 -8.39 -18.26 15.31
C GLU A 174 -7.16 -19.12 15.63
N TYR A 175 -6.25 -19.28 14.65
CA TYR A 175 -4.99 -20.01 14.86
C TYR A 175 -4.11 -19.35 15.92
N LEU A 176 -3.95 -18.02 15.88
CA LEU A 176 -3.13 -17.29 16.84
C LEU A 176 -3.71 -17.33 18.25
N ALA A 177 -5.04 -17.22 18.38
CA ALA A 177 -5.70 -17.34 19.67
C ALA A 177 -5.48 -18.71 20.33
N GLN A 178 -5.45 -19.79 19.55
CA GLN A 178 -5.19 -21.15 20.06
C GLN A 178 -3.73 -21.35 20.48
N GLU A 179 -2.77 -20.73 19.78
CA GLU A 179 -1.36 -20.81 20.16
C GLU A 179 -1.07 -20.05 21.47
N ASP A 180 -1.67 -18.88 21.69
CA ASP A 180 -1.42 -18.09 22.90
C ASP A 180 -2.04 -18.73 24.16
N GLU A 181 -3.01 -19.62 24.01
CA GLU A 181 -3.60 -20.41 25.11
C GLU A 181 -2.78 -21.68 25.46
N SER A 182 -1.75 -22.03 24.66
CA SER A 182 -0.94 -23.25 24.80
C SER A 182 0.40 -23.03 25.49
#